data_AF-A0A8T4ZK53-F1
#
_entry.id   AF-A0A8T4ZK53-F1
#
_cell.length_a   1.000
_cell.length_b   1.000
_cell.length_c   1.000
_cell.angle_alpha   90.00
_cell.angle_beta   90.00
_cell.angle_gamma   90.00
#
_symmetry.space_group_name_H-M   'P 1'
#
loop_
_entity.id
_entity.type
_entity.pdbx_description
1 polymer ?
#
loop_
_entity_poly.entity_id
_entity_poly.type
_entity_poly.pdbx_seq_one_letter_code
_entity_poly.pdbx_strand_id
1 'polypeptide(L)'
;MSELLPSVGFQLGAGSIGGFIVGYAVKKISKLLAIVVGLFVVALIYLGTQGIISINYNALWGSIEGAFGLAGSTFSWIVGVISLLPFAGSFILGFLLGFKLG
;
A
#
# COMPACT_ATOMS: atom_id res chain seq x y z
N MET A 1 24.54 -27.75 -3.55
CA MET A 1 24.13 -26.41 -4.03
C MET A 1 23.08 -26.47 -5.17
N SER A 2 22.63 -27.65 -5.58
CA SER A 2 21.70 -27.89 -6.70
C SER A 2 20.20 -27.78 -6.34
N GLU A 3 19.84 -27.80 -5.05
CA GLU A 3 18.43 -27.75 -4.60
C GLU A 3 17.93 -26.33 -4.27
N LEU A 4 18.81 -25.33 -4.26
CA LEU A 4 18.47 -23.93 -3.97
C LEU A 4 18.01 -23.17 -5.24
N LEU A 5 18.47 -23.58 -6.42
CA LEU A 5 18.10 -22.93 -7.68
C LEU A 5 16.62 -23.14 -8.07
N PRO A 6 16.01 -24.33 -7.89
CA PRO A 6 14.59 -24.53 -8.17
C PRO A 6 13.69 -23.73 -7.22
N SER A 7 14.05 -23.66 -5.93
CA SER A 7 13.26 -22.97 -4.91
C SER A 7 13.31 -21.45 -5.04
N VAL A 8 14.48 -20.89 -5.37
CA VAL A 8 14.63 -19.46 -5.66
C VAL A 8 13.97 -19.11 -6.99
N GLY A 9 14.14 -19.91 -8.05
CA GLY A 9 13.46 -19.69 -9.33
C GLY A 9 11.94 -19.68 -9.21
N PHE A 10 11.38 -20.59 -8.42
CA PHE A 10 9.95 -20.63 -8.13
C PHE A 10 9.48 -19.43 -7.29
N GLN A 11 10.22 -19.02 -6.25
CA GLN A 11 9.90 -17.82 -5.45
C GLN A 11 9.99 -16.53 -6.27
N LEU A 12 10.95 -16.43 -7.18
CA LEU A 12 11.09 -15.29 -8.07
C LEU A 12 9.92 -15.21 -9.07
N GLY A 13 9.55 -16.33 -9.69
CA GLY A 13 8.41 -16.40 -10.61
C GLY A 13 7.07 -16.13 -9.93
N ALA A 14 6.81 -16.78 -8.79
CA ALA A 14 5.58 -16.59 -8.03
C ALA A 14 5.44 -15.16 -7.49
N GLY A 15 6.54 -14.58 -6.96
CA GLY A 15 6.56 -13.21 -6.45
C GLY A 15 6.28 -12.18 -7.55
N SER A 16 6.92 -12.31 -8.71
CA SER A 16 6.73 -11.37 -9.82
C SER A 16 5.33 -11.44 -10.45
N ILE A 17 4.77 -12.63 -10.68
CA ILE A 17 3.39 -12.79 -11.18
C ILE A 17 2.39 -12.26 -10.15
N GLY A 18 2.57 -12.62 -8.87
CA GLY A 18 1.72 -12.14 -7.79
C GLY A 18 1.77 -10.61 -7.67
N GLY A 19 2.98 -10.04 -7.68
CA GLY A 19 3.21 -8.60 -7.67
C GLY A 19 2.51 -7.92 -8.83
N PHE A 20 2.63 -8.46 -10.04
CA PHE A 20 1.99 -7.90 -11.24
C PHE A 20 0.47 -7.83 -11.12
N ILE A 21 -0.18 -8.92 -10.69
CA ILE A 21 -1.63 -8.97 -10.54
C ILE A 21 -2.09 -7.96 -9.47
N VAL A 22 -1.39 -7.91 -8.34
CA VAL A 22 -1.69 -6.96 -7.25
C VAL A 22 -1.50 -5.52 -7.72
N GLY A 23 -0.38 -5.21 -8.37
CA GLY A 23 -0.08 -3.87 -8.88
C GLY A 23 -1.12 -3.37 -9.88
N TYR A 24 -1.56 -4.25 -10.79
CA TYR A 24 -2.62 -3.95 -11.75
C TYR A 24 -3.97 -3.67 -11.07
N ALA A 25 -4.36 -4.53 -10.11
CA ALA A 25 -5.60 -4.35 -9.36
C ALA A 25 -5.58 -3.06 -8.53
N VAL A 26 -4.46 -2.78 -7.85
CA VAL A 26 -4.27 -1.58 -7.03
C VAL A 26 -4.47 -0.33 -7.87
N LYS A 27 -3.86 -0.20 -9.06
CA LYS A 27 -4.03 1.02 -9.86
C LYS A 27 -5.49 1.30 -10.24
N LYS A 28 -6.23 0.25 -10.62
CA LYS A 28 -7.64 0.36 -10.99
C LYS A 28 -8.51 0.78 -9.80
N ILE A 29 -8.24 0.23 -8.61
CA ILE A 29 -8.98 0.56 -7.37
C ILE A 29 -8.58 1.95 -6.84
N SER A 30 -7.31 2.32 -6.92
CA SER A 30 -6.77 3.61 -6.48
C SER A 30 -7.45 4.79 -7.16
N LYS A 31 -7.78 4.67 -8.45
CA LYS A 31 -8.47 5.74 -9.18
C LYS A 31 -9.87 6.01 -8.63
N LEU A 32 -10.62 4.96 -8.30
CA LEU A 32 -11.95 5.08 -7.70
C LEU A 32 -11.86 5.61 -6.27
N LEU A 33 -10.94 5.07 -5.47
CA LEU A 33 -10.68 5.54 -4.11
C LEU A 33 -10.29 7.02 -4.06
N ALA A 34 -9.40 7.46 -4.95
CA ALA A 34 -8.98 8.86 -5.01
C ALA A 34 -10.17 9.81 -5.26
N ILE A 35 -11.10 9.42 -6.12
CA ILE A 35 -12.31 10.19 -6.39
C ILE A 35 -13.22 10.24 -5.15
N VAL A 36 -13.48 9.09 -4.53
CA VAL A 36 -14.36 9.01 -3.35
C VAL A 36 -13.78 9.79 -2.17
N VAL A 37 -12.49 9.61 -1.89
CA VAL A 37 -11.79 10.32 -0.81
C VAL A 37 -11.73 11.82 -1.10
N GLY A 38 -11.40 12.22 -2.33
CA GLY A 38 -11.37 13.62 -2.72
C GLY A 38 -12.73 14.29 -2.56
N LEU A 39 -13.80 13.65 -3.03
CA LEU A 39 -15.16 14.15 -2.88
C LEU A 39 -15.56 14.27 -1.40
N PHE A 40 -15.19 13.29 -0.58
CA PHE A 40 -15.45 13.31 0.86
C PHE A 40 -14.73 14.47 1.56
N VAL A 41 -13.46 14.72 1.22
CA VAL A 41 -12.70 15.86 1.77
C VAL A 41 -13.31 17.19 1.37
N VAL A 42 -13.69 17.35 0.09
CA VAL A 42 -14.37 18.57 -0.38
C VAL A 42 -15.69 18.79 0.37
N ALA A 43 -16.48 17.74 0.57
CA ALA A 43 -17.72 17.82 1.35
C ALA A 43 -17.44 18.25 2.80
N LEU A 44 -16.46 17.66 3.47
CA LEU A 44 -16.09 18.04 4.84
C LEU A 44 -15.65 19.51 4.92
N ILE A 45 -14.82 19.98 3.99
CA ILE A 45 -14.40 21.38 3.94
C ILE A 45 -15.62 22.29 3.77
N TYR A 46 -16.54 21.95 2.86
CA TYR A 46 -17.76 22.73 2.65
C TYR A 46 -18.65 22.79 3.90
N LEU A 47 -18.91 21.65 4.54
CA LEU A 47 -19.66 21.58 5.79
C LEU A 47 -18.96 22.36 6.92
N GLY A 48 -17.63 22.35 6.94
CA GLY A 48 -16.82 23.10 7.90
C GLY A 48 -16.87 24.62 7.67
N THR A 49 -16.79 25.09 6.43
CA THR A 49 -16.88 26.53 6.12
C THR A 49 -18.28 27.09 6.33
N GLN A 50 -19.32 26.29 6.12
CA GLN A 50 -20.70 26.64 6.47
C GLN A 50 -20.98 26.62 7.98
N GLY A 51 -20.02 26.18 8.80
CA GLY A 51 -20.17 26.09 10.25
C GLY A 51 -21.13 24.98 10.71
N ILE A 52 -21.49 24.05 9.83
CA ILE A 52 -22.37 22.91 10.15
C ILE A 52 -21.61 21.89 11.01
N ILE A 53 -20.30 21.72 10.76
CA ILE A 53 -19.42 20.85 11.53
C ILE A 53 -18.16 21.60 11.98
N SER A 54 -17.60 21.22 13.12
CA SER A 54 -16.29 21.69 13.58
C SER A 54 -15.25 20.57 13.43
N ILE A 55 -14.17 20.84 12.69
CA ILE A 55 -13.14 19.83 12.38
C ILE A 55 -11.97 20.01 13.34
N ASN A 56 -11.71 19.01 14.19
CA ASN A 56 -10.52 18.97 15.03
C ASN A 56 -9.34 18.35 14.26
N TYR A 57 -8.47 19.21 13.74
CA TYR A 57 -7.31 18.78 12.96
C TYR A 57 -6.29 17.98 13.77
N ASN A 58 -6.10 18.26 15.07
CA ASN A 58 -5.17 17.48 15.90
C ASN A 58 -5.64 16.04 16.08
N ALA A 59 -6.92 15.84 16.39
CA ALA A 59 -7.51 14.51 16.52
C ALA A 59 -7.50 13.76 15.18
N LEU A 60 -7.72 14.47 14.07
CA LEU A 60 -7.66 13.91 12.73
C LEU A 60 -6.24 13.39 12.41
N TRP A 61 -5.21 14.23 12.64
CA TRP A 61 -3.82 13.82 12.44
C TRP A 61 -3.41 12.65 13.32
N GLY A 62 -3.75 12.67 14.61
CA GLY A 62 -3.44 11.55 15.51
C GLY A 62 -4.12 10.24 15.09
N SER A 63 -5.34 10.31 14.56
CA SER A 63 -6.05 9.13 14.03
C SER A 63 -5.38 8.58 12.76
N ILE A 64 -4.89 9.46 11.89
CA ILE A 64 -4.13 9.09 10.68
C ILE A 64 -2.82 8.41 11.10
N GLU A 65 -2.05 9.01 12.00
CA GLU A 65 -0.78 8.44 12.48
C GLU A 65 -0.96 7.05 13.11
N GLY A 66 -2.03 6.87 13.89
CA GLY A 66 -2.40 5.57 14.46
C GLY A 66 -2.79 4.53 13.39
N ALA A 67 -3.58 4.94 12.39
CA ALA A 67 -4.03 4.05 11.31
C ALA A 67 -2.88 3.59 10.40
N PHE A 68 -1.89 4.45 10.14
CA PHE A 68 -0.71 4.10 9.35
C PHE A 68 0.37 3.35 10.14
N GLY A 69 0.14 3.06 11.43
CA GLY A 69 1.08 2.32 12.27
C GLY A 69 2.45 3.01 12.46
N LEU A 70 2.55 4.28 12.04
CA LEU A 70 3.77 5.09 12.12
C LEU A 70 4.15 5.37 13.58
N ALA A 71 3.19 5.25 14.50
CA ALA A 71 3.33 5.62 15.89
C ALA A 71 3.97 4.55 16.80
N GLY A 72 4.32 3.33 16.35
CA GLY A 72 4.90 2.37 17.32
C GLY A 72 5.53 1.04 16.90
N SER A 73 5.38 0.55 15.67
CA SER A 73 5.77 -0.85 15.36
C SER A 73 6.59 -1.04 14.08
N THR A 74 7.53 -0.12 13.82
CA THR A 74 8.21 -0.03 12.51
C THR A 74 9.25 -1.13 12.26
N PHE A 75 9.75 -1.85 13.26
CA PHE A 75 10.87 -2.79 13.03
C PHE A 75 10.47 -4.26 12.78
N SER A 76 9.36 -4.76 13.32
CA SER A 76 9.04 -6.20 13.23
C SER A 76 8.65 -6.66 11.83
N TRP A 77 7.97 -5.81 11.05
CA TRP A 77 7.56 -6.15 9.70
C TRP A 77 8.73 -6.08 8.71
N ILE A 78 9.68 -5.15 8.94
CA ILE A 78 10.91 -5.02 8.13
C ILE A 78 11.77 -6.29 8.23
N VAL A 79 11.91 -6.86 9.44
CA VAL A 79 12.64 -8.13 9.64
C VAL A 79 11.98 -9.29 8.88
N GLY A 80 10.64 -9.33 8.83
CA GLY A 80 9.89 -10.29 8.02
C GLY A 80 10.16 -10.14 6.52
N VAL A 81 10.21 -8.90 6.02
CA VAL A 81 10.53 -8.59 4.62
C VAL A 81 11.98 -8.97 4.27
N ILE A 82 12.93 -8.73 5.18
CA ILE A 82 14.35 -9.11 4.98
C ILE A 82 14.50 -10.62 4.84
N SER A 83 13.74 -11.40 5.62
CA SER A 83 13.73 -12.87 5.55
C SER A 83 13.18 -13.40 4.22
N LEU A 84 12.40 -12.58 3.50
CA LEU A 84 11.77 -12.89 2.22
C LEU A 84 12.44 -12.18 1.04
N LEU A 85 13.67 -11.67 1.20
CA LEU A 85 14.36 -10.82 0.22
C LEU A 85 14.26 -11.30 -1.25
N PRO A 86 14.48 -12.58 -1.59
CA PRO A 86 14.34 -13.05 -2.97
C PRO A 86 12.92 -12.85 -3.50
N PHE A 87 11.90 -13.24 -2.72
CA PHE A 87 10.49 -13.05 -3.07
C PHE A 87 10.07 -11.58 -3.07
N ALA A 88 10.49 -10.80 -2.08
CA ALA A 88 10.18 -9.39 -1.98
C ALA A 88 10.77 -8.60 -3.16
N GLY A 89 12.00 -8.93 -3.57
CA GLY A 89 12.66 -8.34 -4.73
C GLY A 89 11.89 -8.61 -6.03
N SER A 90 11.51 -9.86 -6.28
CA SER A 90 10.72 -10.19 -7.49
C SER A 90 9.31 -9.63 -7.44
N PHE A 91 8.69 -9.60 -6.26
CA PHE A 91 7.36 -9.04 -6.05
C PHE A 91 7.33 -7.54 -6.33
N ILE A 92 8.30 -6.76 -5.83
CA ILE A 92 8.37 -5.32 -6.09
C ILE A 92 8.51 -5.06 -7.60
N LEU A 93 9.37 -5.81 -8.30
CA LEU A 93 9.54 -5.67 -9.74
C LEU A 93 8.24 -5.98 -10.51
N GLY A 94 7.59 -7.11 -10.17
CA GLY A 94 6.30 -7.47 -10.73
C GLY A 94 5.23 -6.41 -10.44
N PHE A 95 5.17 -5.93 -9.20
CA PHE A 95 4.24 -4.92 -8.73
C PHE A 95 4.39 -3.60 -9.46
N LEU A 96 5.61 -3.09 -9.63
CA LEU A 96 5.85 -1.84 -10.35
C LEU A 96 5.42 -1.95 -11.82
N LEU A 97 5.67 -3.09 -12.46
CA LEU A 97 5.23 -3.34 -13.84
C LEU A 97 3.70 -3.44 -13.93
N GLY A 98 3.07 -4.19 -13.02
CA GLY A 98 1.62 -4.30 -12.93
C GLY A 98 0.95 -2.95 -12.66
N PHE A 99 1.53 -2.16 -11.76
CA PHE A 99 1.07 -0.81 -11.45
C PHE A 99 1.30 0.16 -12.61
N LYS A 100 2.38 0.04 -13.39
CA LYS A 100 2.55 0.88 -14.58
C LYS A 100 1.50 0.54 -15.66
N LEU A 101 1.16 -0.75 -15.81
CA LEU A 101 0.26 -1.26 -16.84
C LEU A 101 -1.24 -1.26 -16.47
N GLY A 102 -1.58 -1.20 -15.17
CA GLY A 102 -2.97 -0.97 -14.68
C GLY A 102 -3.54 0.38 -15.04
#